data_AF-A0A9P8IJ72-F1
#
_entry.id   AF-A0A9P8IJ72-F1
#
_cell.length_a   1.000
_cell.length_b   1.000
_cell.length_c   1.000
_cell.angle_alpha   90.00
_cell.angle_beta   90.00
_cell.angle_gamma   90.00
#
_symmetry.space_group_name_H-M   'P 1'
#
loop_
_entity.id
_entity.type
_entity.pdbx_description
1 polymer ?
#
loop_
_entity_poly.entity_id
_entity_poly.type
_entity_poly.pdbx_seq_one_letter_code
_entity_poly.pdbx_strand_id
1 'polypeptide(L)'
;NFEAGRKVKAVEIRQLAELVRNRYELDIKIWQLRDAQHHDRPVIKEIMRRSDATLIKIRHTIESWDRRDIFDSDDDWAKFKDIQFRVTTGRKRIWTENPPWNDAGRA
;
A
#
# COMPACT_ATOMS: atom_id res chain seq x y z
N ASN A 1 -3.29 -12.79 -11.74
CA ASN A 1 -4.40 -13.12 -12.67
C ASN A 1 -5.31 -14.15 -12.03
N PHE A 2 -6.56 -13.79 -11.77
CA PHE A 2 -7.59 -14.74 -11.36
C PHE A 2 -8.19 -15.37 -12.63
N GLU A 3 -8.16 -16.70 -12.70
CA GLU A 3 -8.82 -17.48 -13.74
C GLU A 3 -10.34 -17.49 -13.50
N ALA A 4 -11.12 -17.71 -14.57
CA ALA A 4 -12.58 -17.79 -14.48
C ALA A 4 -13.01 -18.86 -13.46
N GLY A 5 -13.88 -18.50 -12.51
CA GLY A 5 -14.37 -19.40 -11.47
C GLY A 5 -13.52 -19.48 -10.20
N ARG A 6 -12.31 -18.88 -10.16
CA ARG A 6 -11.49 -18.82 -8.94
C ARG A 6 -12.02 -17.74 -7.99
N LYS A 7 -12.46 -18.16 -6.80
CA LYS A 7 -12.84 -17.25 -5.71
C LYS A 7 -11.62 -16.75 -4.93
N VAL A 8 -11.69 -15.53 -4.41
CA VAL A 8 -10.71 -14.98 -3.47
C VAL A 8 -10.79 -15.78 -2.17
N LYS A 9 -9.66 -16.34 -1.74
CA LYS A 9 -9.58 -17.14 -0.51
C LYS A 9 -9.25 -16.26 0.70
N ALA A 10 -9.66 -16.70 1.89
CA ALA A 10 -9.34 -16.03 3.15
C ALA A 10 -7.82 -15.78 3.34
N VAL A 11 -6.96 -16.68 2.85
CA VAL A 11 -5.50 -16.50 2.89
C VAL A 11 -5.03 -15.30 2.06
N GLU A 12 -5.65 -15.04 0.92
CA GLU A 12 -5.29 -13.93 0.04
C GLU A 12 -5.70 -12.60 0.68
N ILE A 13 -6.87 -12.57 1.34
CA ILE A 13 -7.31 -11.41 2.13
C ILE A 13 -6.33 -11.11 3.26
N ARG A 14 -5.87 -12.14 3.99
CA ARG A 14 -4.86 -11.97 5.05
C ARG A 14 -3.54 -11.43 4.49
N GLN A 15 -3.09 -11.94 3.35
CA GLN A 15 -1.89 -11.44 2.68
C GLN A 15 -2.03 -9.97 2.28
N LEU A 16 -3.19 -9.55 1.76
CA LEU A 16 -3.43 -8.13 1.47
C LEU A 16 -3.38 -7.28 2.75
N ALA A 17 -3.97 -7.74 3.84
CA ALA A 17 -3.93 -7.05 5.13
C ALA A 17 -2.50 -6.94 5.69
N GLU A 18 -1.67 -7.98 5.53
CA GLU A 18 -0.25 -7.96 5.89
C GLU A 18 0.54 -6.95 5.04
N LEU A 19 0.28 -6.86 3.74
CA LEU A 19 0.89 -5.84 2.88
C LEU A 19 0.54 -4.42 3.35
N VAL A 20 -0.73 -4.18 3.72
CA VAL A 20 -1.17 -2.89 4.24
C VAL A 20 -0.48 -2.54 5.56
N ARG A 21 -0.37 -3.50 6.49
CA ARG A 21 0.37 -3.29 7.75
C ARG A 21 1.84 -3.00 7.51
N ASN A 22 2.49 -3.78 6.64
CA ASN A 22 3.90 -3.59 6.29
C ASN A 22 4.15 -2.20 5.69
N ARG A 23 3.28 -1.77 4.76
CA ARG A 23 3.34 -0.42 4.19
C ARG A 23 3.25 0.65 5.28
N TYR A 24 2.32 0.51 6.22
CA TYR A 24 2.16 1.45 7.32
C TYR A 24 3.39 1.52 8.24
N GLU A 25 3.97 0.37 8.59
CA GLU A 25 5.21 0.29 9.38
C GLU A 25 6.38 0.99 8.69
N LEU A 26 6.53 0.77 7.37
CA LEU A 26 7.54 1.45 6.58
C LEU A 26 7.31 2.96 6.53
N ASP A 27 6.06 3.41 6.33
CA ASP A 27 5.70 4.83 6.30
C ASP A 27 6.02 5.52 7.63
N ILE A 28 5.70 4.90 8.77
CA ILE A 28 6.08 5.40 10.09
C ILE A 28 7.59 5.50 10.20
N LYS A 29 8.33 4.44 9.83
CA LYS A 29 9.79 4.42 9.95
C LYS A 29 10.44 5.51 9.12
N ILE A 30 9.96 5.75 7.90
CA ILE A 30 10.43 6.84 7.04
C ILE A 30 10.15 8.19 7.71
N TRP A 31 8.95 8.38 8.26
CA TRP A 31 8.56 9.63 8.92
C TRP A 31 9.35 9.92 10.20
N GLN A 32 9.67 8.89 10.99
CA GLN A 32 10.53 8.99 12.17
C GLN A 32 11.95 9.45 11.81
N LEU A 33 12.41 9.16 10.58
CA LEU A 33 13.72 9.50 10.07
C LEU A 33 13.73 10.76 9.20
N ARG A 34 12.67 11.59 9.26
CA ARG A 34 12.54 12.81 8.44
C ARG A 34 13.67 13.84 8.66
N ASP A 35 14.23 13.85 9.87
CA ASP A 35 15.29 14.77 10.31
C ASP A 35 16.70 14.18 10.14
N ALA A 36 16.82 13.04 9.44
CA ALA A 36 18.09 12.36 9.26
C ALA A 36 19.09 13.17 8.43
N GLN A 37 20.36 13.06 8.82
CA GLN A 37 21.45 13.76 8.17
C GLN A 37 21.67 13.23 6.75
N HIS A 38 22.31 14.03 5.89
CA HIS A 38 22.50 13.66 4.49
C HIS A 38 23.18 12.30 4.29
N HIS A 39 24.10 11.94 5.18
CA HIS A 39 24.82 10.67 5.14
C HIS A 39 23.95 9.45 5.45
N ASP A 40 22.85 9.60 6.20
CA ASP A 40 21.90 8.52 6.53
C ASP A 40 20.83 8.29 5.45
N ARG A 41 20.64 9.29 4.58
CA ARG A 41 19.61 9.25 3.52
C ARG A 41 19.69 8.04 2.59
N PRO A 42 20.86 7.46 2.23
CA PRO A 42 20.91 6.25 1.41
C PRO A 42 20.15 5.08 2.02
N VAL A 43 20.25 4.87 3.34
CA VAL A 43 19.53 3.80 4.05
C VAL A 43 18.02 4.07 4.02
N ILE A 44 17.62 5.33 4.24
CA ILE A 44 16.22 5.74 4.25
C ILE A 44 15.61 5.59 2.84
N LYS A 45 16.36 5.94 1.79
CA LYS A 45 15.92 5.76 0.39
C LYS A 45 15.58 4.31 0.06
N GLU A 46 16.30 3.34 0.61
CA GLU A 46 15.94 1.93 0.40
C GLU A 46 14.63 1.56 1.12
N ILE A 47 14.40 2.09 2.32
CA ILE A 47 13.12 1.91 3.03
C ILE A 47 11.97 2.56 2.24
N MET A 48 12.19 3.76 1.68
CA MET A 48 11.24 4.46 0.81
C MET A 48 10.90 3.63 -0.43
N ARG A 49 11.90 3.10 -1.12
CA ARG A 49 11.70 2.24 -2.31
C ARG A 49 10.88 1.00 -1.97
N ARG A 50 11.13 0.38 -0.82
CA ARG A 50 10.33 -0.77 -0.32
C ARG A 50 8.90 -0.37 0.00
N SER A 51 8.69 0.79 0.62
CA SER A 51 7.34 1.31 0.90
C SER A 51 6.57 1.54 -0.40
N ASP A 52 7.19 2.20 -1.38
CA ASP A 52 6.57 2.51 -2.67
C ASP A 52 6.26 1.22 -3.46
N ALA A 53 7.19 0.26 -3.48
CA ALA A 53 6.95 -1.06 -4.08
C ALA A 53 5.79 -1.82 -3.40
N THR A 54 5.68 -1.72 -2.07
CA THR A 54 4.58 -2.34 -1.32
C THR A 54 3.23 -1.73 -1.71
N LEU A 55 3.16 -0.40 -1.88
CA LEU A 55 1.95 0.27 -2.34
C LEU A 55 1.56 -0.13 -3.76
N ILE A 56 2.53 -0.25 -4.67
CA ILE A 56 2.27 -0.75 -6.04
C ILE A 56 1.68 -2.17 -5.96
N LYS A 57 2.25 -3.05 -5.14
CA LYS A 57 1.75 -4.41 -4.95
C LYS A 57 0.33 -4.44 -4.38
N ILE A 58 0.02 -3.59 -3.41
CA ILE A 58 -1.34 -3.45 -2.86
C ILE A 58 -2.32 -3.03 -3.97
N ARG A 59 -1.97 -1.99 -4.76
CA ARG A 59 -2.80 -1.49 -5.86
C ARG A 59 -3.07 -2.58 -6.90
N HIS A 60 -2.03 -3.23 -7.41
CA HIS A 60 -2.18 -4.32 -8.37
C HIS A 60 -3.01 -5.49 -7.82
N THR A 61 -2.86 -5.82 -6.53
CA THR A 61 -3.65 -6.90 -5.92
C THR A 61 -5.13 -6.53 -5.92
N ILE A 62 -5.47 -5.33 -5.48
CA ILE A 62 -6.85 -4.83 -5.45
C ILE A 62 -7.42 -4.71 -6.86
N GLU A 63 -6.69 -4.13 -7.81
CA GLU A 63 -7.12 -4.04 -9.21
C GLU A 63 -7.38 -5.42 -9.81
N SER A 64 -6.53 -6.42 -9.50
CA SER A 64 -6.74 -7.80 -9.95
C SER A 64 -7.98 -8.46 -9.36
N TRP A 65 -8.51 -7.91 -8.26
CA TRP A 65 -9.71 -8.39 -7.58
C TRP A 65 -10.96 -7.60 -7.97
N ASP A 66 -10.89 -6.60 -8.85
CA ASP A 66 -12.04 -5.75 -9.21
C ASP A 66 -13.01 -6.46 -10.18
N ARG A 67 -13.53 -7.61 -9.74
CA ARG A 67 -14.53 -8.40 -10.43
C ARG A 67 -15.53 -8.98 -9.44
N ARG A 68 -16.81 -8.89 -9.75
CA ARG A 68 -17.86 -9.44 -8.87
C ARG A 68 -17.80 -10.97 -8.74
N ASP A 69 -17.43 -11.67 -9.81
CA ASP A 69 -17.53 -13.13 -9.91
C ASP A 69 -16.50 -13.89 -9.06
N ILE A 70 -15.47 -13.23 -8.54
CA ILE A 70 -14.47 -13.84 -7.66
C ILE A 70 -14.85 -13.78 -6.17
N PHE A 71 -15.97 -13.17 -5.83
CA PHE A 71 -16.50 -13.11 -4.45
C PHE A 71 -17.68 -14.06 -4.29
N ASP A 72 -17.85 -14.59 -3.07
CA ASP A 72 -18.90 -15.56 -2.74
C ASP A 72 -20.27 -14.89 -2.56
N SER A 73 -20.30 -13.64 -2.11
CA SER A 73 -21.53 -12.88 -1.86
C SER A 73 -21.44 -11.44 -2.37
N ASP A 74 -22.61 -10.80 -2.57
CA ASP A 74 -22.68 -9.36 -2.86
C ASP A 74 -22.15 -8.51 -1.70
N ASP A 75 -22.35 -8.97 -0.47
CA ASP A 75 -21.88 -8.28 0.73
C ASP A 75 -20.34 -8.25 0.81
N ASP A 76 -19.67 -9.35 0.48
CA ASP A 76 -18.21 -9.40 0.47
C ASP A 76 -17.63 -8.56 -0.66
N TRP A 77 -18.31 -8.54 -1.81
CA TRP A 77 -17.97 -7.64 -2.90
C TRP A 77 -18.12 -6.17 -2.49
N ALA A 78 -19.22 -5.80 -1.85
CA ALA A 78 -19.46 -4.43 -1.37
C ALA A 78 -18.39 -3.99 -0.36
N LYS A 79 -18.03 -4.85 0.61
CA LYS A 79 -16.93 -4.59 1.56
C LYS A 79 -15.60 -4.40 0.84
N PHE A 80 -15.31 -5.23 -0.17
CA PHE A 80 -14.12 -5.07 -0.98
C PHE A 80 -14.10 -3.72 -1.71
N LYS A 81 -15.22 -3.28 -2.29
CA LYS A 81 -15.29 -1.97 -2.97
C LYS A 81 -15.02 -0.81 -2.02
N ASP A 82 -15.47 -0.86 -0.77
CA ASP A 82 -15.11 0.14 0.25
C ASP A 82 -13.59 0.14 0.54
N ILE A 83 -12.98 -1.04 0.67
CA ILE A 83 -11.51 -1.15 0.86
C ILE A 83 -10.77 -0.59 -0.36
N GLN A 84 -11.17 -0.98 -1.56
CA GLN A 84 -10.59 -0.46 -2.81
C GLN A 84 -10.69 1.06 -2.82
N PHE A 85 -11.86 1.61 -2.56
CA PHE A 85 -12.08 3.05 -2.47
C PHE A 85 -11.14 3.71 -1.45
N ARG A 86 -10.99 3.19 -0.23
CA ARG A 86 -10.09 3.81 0.77
C ARG A 86 -8.60 3.77 0.38
N VAL A 87 -8.21 2.77 -0.41
CA VAL A 87 -6.84 2.61 -0.89
C VAL A 87 -6.56 3.50 -2.09
N THR A 88 -7.52 3.64 -3.02
CA THR A 88 -7.37 4.42 -4.24
C THR A 88 -7.73 5.90 -4.05
N THR A 89 -8.70 6.19 -3.18
CA THR A 89 -9.19 7.55 -2.90
C THR A 89 -8.29 8.21 -1.86
N GLY A 90 -7.49 9.15 -2.34
CA GLY A 90 -6.51 9.91 -1.57
C GLY A 90 -5.13 9.79 -2.20
N ARG A 91 -4.45 10.93 -2.37
CA ARG A 91 -3.04 10.95 -2.82
C ARG A 91 -2.17 10.29 -1.75
N LYS A 92 -2.01 8.96 -1.83
CA LYS A 92 -1.02 8.24 -1.02
C LYS A 92 0.36 8.74 -1.45
N ARG A 93 1.18 9.12 -0.47
CA ARG A 93 2.51 9.67 -0.72
C ARG A 93 3.40 8.61 -1.36
N ILE A 94 4.05 8.98 -2.46
CA ILE A 94 5.18 8.25 -3.03
C ILE A 94 6.43 8.86 -2.42
N TRP A 95 7.13 8.10 -1.58
CA TRP A 95 8.23 8.67 -0.80
C TRP A 95 9.41 9.04 -1.69
N THR A 96 9.71 8.23 -2.69
CA THR A 96 10.80 8.48 -3.63
C THR A 96 10.62 9.77 -4.43
N GLU A 97 9.38 10.16 -4.74
CA GLU A 97 9.05 11.43 -5.41
C GLU A 97 8.93 12.60 -4.44
N ASN A 98 8.38 12.35 -3.25
CA ASN A 98 8.21 13.36 -2.21
C ASN A 98 8.82 12.88 -0.87
N PRO A 99 10.15 12.94 -0.71
CA PRO A 99 10.82 12.48 0.50
C PRO A 99 10.42 13.27 1.75
N PRO A 100 10.60 12.69 2.96
CA PRO A 100 10.15 13.32 4.20
C PRO A 100 10.90 14.61 4.55
N TRP A 101 12.18 14.74 4.16
CA TRP A 101 12.98 15.94 4.40
C TRP A 101 12.56 17.15 3.53
N ASN A 102 11.68 16.97 2.55
CA ASN A 102 11.09 18.11 1.83
C ASN A 102 10.10 18.90 2.70
N ASP A 103 9.59 18.29 3.77
CA ASP A 103 8.63 18.93 4.67
C ASP A 103 9.33 19.58 5.88
N ALA A 104 10.52 19.09 6.24
CA ALA A 104 11.30 19.56 7.39
C ALA A 104 11.79 21.01 7.25
N GLY A 105 11.76 21.60 6.05
CA GLY A 105 12.11 23.00 5.78
C GLY A 105 10.93 23.99 5.77
N ARG A 106 9.71 23.56 6.13
CA ARG A 106 8.51 24.42 6.21
C ARG A 106 8.02 24.64 7.66
N ALA A 107 8.94 24.64 8.61
CA ALA A 107 8.68 25.06 9.99
C ALA A 107 9.19 26.49 10.20
#